data_AF-A0A922NTA3-F1
#
_entry.id   AF-A0A922NTA3-F1
#
_cell.length_a   1.000
_cell.length_b   1.000
_cell.length_c   1.000
_cell.angle_alpha   90.00
_cell.angle_beta   90.00
_cell.angle_gamma   90.00
#
_symmetry.space_group_name_H-M   'P 1'
#
loop_
_entity.id
_entity.type
_entity.pdbx_description
1 polymer ?
#
loop_
_entity_poly.entity_id
_entity_poly.type
_entity_poly.pdbx_seq_one_letter_code
_entity_poly.pdbx_strand_id
1 'polypeptide(L)'
;LIHDTLPHLNQTFKTALNTFSRYQDYITNAIQLPYSNAKLEATNKLIKDIKRNAFGFRNFDNFKKRIFLALNITKEKTTFVSSRA
;
A
#
# COMPACT_ATOMS: atom_id res chain seq x y z
N LEU A 1 -1.93 31.67 2.60
CA LEU A 1 -1.02 31.25 1.50
C LEU A 1 -1.65 30.21 0.58
N ILE A 2 -1.87 28.95 1.00
CA ILE A 2 -2.44 27.92 0.10
C ILE A 2 -3.89 28.23 -0.31
N HIS A 3 -4.74 28.62 0.65
CA HIS A 3 -6.14 28.97 0.37
C HIS A 3 -6.31 30.18 -0.54
N ASP A 4 -5.40 31.15 -0.45
CA ASP A 4 -5.43 32.38 -1.26
C ASP A 4 -5.04 32.11 -2.72
N THR A 5 -4.17 31.13 -2.95
CA THR A 5 -3.74 30.74 -4.30
C THR A 5 -4.70 29.77 -4.99
N LEU A 6 -5.51 29.02 -4.22
CA LEU A 6 -6.36 27.95 -4.73
C LEU A 6 -7.31 28.38 -5.86
N PRO A 7 -7.97 29.55 -5.83
CA PRO A 7 -8.89 29.98 -6.90
C PRO A 7 -8.20 30.13 -8.26
N HIS A 8 -6.95 30.57 -8.27
CA HIS A 8 -6.17 30.90 -9.46
C HIS A 8 -5.44 29.71 -10.10
N LEU A 9 -5.46 28.55 -9.43
CA LEU A 9 -4.81 27.34 -9.92
C LEU A 9 -5.68 26.60 -10.95
N ASN A 10 -5.00 25.90 -11.87
CA ASN A 10 -5.69 24.98 -12.78
C ASN A 10 -6.31 23.79 -12.00
N GLN A 11 -7.22 23.07 -12.65
CA GLN A 11 -7.97 22.00 -12.00
C GLN A 11 -7.08 20.85 -11.48
N THR A 12 -5.99 20.54 -12.18
CA THR A 12 -5.04 19.51 -11.79
C THR A 12 -4.35 19.87 -10.47
N PHE A 13 -3.87 21.09 -10.33
CA PHE A 13 -3.23 21.58 -9.11
C PHE A 13 -4.24 21.70 -7.96
N LYS A 14 -5.47 22.17 -8.23
CA LYS A 14 -6.56 22.16 -7.24
C LYS A 14 -6.80 20.75 -6.70
N THR A 15 -6.86 19.75 -7.58
CA THR A 15 -7.08 18.34 -7.19
C THR A 15 -5.92 17.79 -6.37
N ALA A 16 -4.68 18.07 -6.79
CA ALA A 16 -3.48 17.66 -6.06
C ALA A 16 -3.42 18.28 -4.65
N LEU A 17 -3.66 19.59 -4.53
CA LEU A 17 -3.66 20.29 -3.24
C LEU A 17 -4.80 19.83 -2.33
N ASN A 18 -6.01 19.66 -2.86
CA ASN A 18 -7.13 19.12 -2.09
C ASN A 18 -6.83 17.71 -1.57
N THR A 19 -6.15 16.88 -2.37
CA THR A 19 -5.71 15.55 -1.94
C THR A 19 -4.65 15.65 -0.85
N PHE A 20 -3.67 16.54 -1.01
CA PHE A 20 -2.63 16.79 -0.01
C PHE A 20 -3.23 17.23 1.32
N SER A 21 -4.12 18.24 1.32
CA SER A 21 -4.82 18.70 2.53
C SER A 21 -5.67 17.60 3.16
N ARG A 22 -6.36 16.78 2.34
CA ARG A 22 -7.17 15.66 2.84
C ARG A 22 -6.34 14.60 3.57
N TYR A 23 -5.12 14.34 3.11
CA TYR A 23 -4.24 13.30 3.67
C TYR A 23 -3.10 13.87 4.52
N GLN A 24 -3.18 15.13 4.93
CA GLN A 24 -2.11 15.83 5.65
C GLN A 24 -1.65 15.06 6.88
N ASP A 25 -2.57 14.57 7.71
CA ASP A 25 -2.23 13.84 8.94
C ASP A 25 -1.42 12.57 8.64
N TYR A 26 -1.77 11.84 7.58
CA TYR A 26 -1.03 10.64 7.17
C TYR A 26 0.36 10.98 6.63
N ILE A 27 0.49 12.10 5.91
CA ILE A 27 1.77 12.59 5.40
C ILE A 27 2.67 13.00 6.58
N THR A 28 2.12 13.71 7.56
CA THR A 28 2.83 14.07 8.79
C THR A 28 3.27 12.83 9.56
N ASN A 29 2.38 11.84 9.71
CA ASN A 29 2.70 10.57 10.36
C ASN A 29 3.82 9.81 9.61
N ALA A 30 3.82 9.82 8.27
CA ALA A 30 4.86 9.18 7.47
C ALA A 30 6.24 9.82 7.63
N ILE A 31 6.30 11.12 7.95
CA ILE A 31 7.56 11.85 8.21
C ILE A 31 8.02 11.66 9.66
N GLN A 32 7.09 11.64 10.61
CA GLN A 32 7.40 11.59 12.04
C GLN A 32 7.72 10.16 12.54
N LEU A 33 7.05 9.15 12.00
CA LEU A 33 7.22 7.78 12.43
C LEU A 33 8.45 7.14 11.78
N PRO A 34 9.19 6.26 12.48
CA PRO A 34 10.39 5.61 11.94
C PRO A 34 10.08 4.43 11.00
N TYR A 35 8.85 4.33 10.49
CA TYR A 35 8.43 3.21 9.65
C TYR A 35 8.83 3.44 8.20
N SER A 36 9.46 2.42 7.59
CA SER A 36 9.81 2.44 6.17
C SER A 36 8.82 1.64 5.33
N ASN A 37 8.41 2.21 4.18
CA ASN A 37 7.63 1.51 3.16
C ASN A 37 8.45 0.43 2.41
N ALA A 38 9.77 0.32 2.65
CA ALA A 38 10.65 -0.57 1.90
C ALA A 38 10.20 -2.05 1.91
N LYS A 39 9.72 -2.55 3.06
CA LYS A 39 9.23 -3.94 3.19
C LYS A 39 7.98 -4.20 2.34
N LEU A 40 7.07 -3.23 2.29
CA LEU A 40 5.85 -3.30 1.49
C LEU A 40 6.18 -3.24 0.00
N GLU A 41 7.07 -2.34 -0.42
CA GLU A 41 7.52 -2.24 -1.82
C GLU A 41 8.24 -3.51 -2.29
N ALA A 42 9.11 -4.08 -1.46
CA ALA A 42 9.76 -5.35 -1.75
C ALA A 42 8.74 -6.48 -1.97
N THR A 43 7.70 -6.53 -1.12
CA THR A 43 6.62 -7.51 -1.24
C THR A 43 5.80 -7.29 -2.52
N ASN A 44 5.43 -6.05 -2.83
CA ASN A 44 4.70 -5.70 -4.04
C ASN A 44 5.47 -6.06 -5.32
N LYS A 45 6.79 -5.83 -5.33
CA LYS A 45 7.66 -6.22 -6.44
C LYS A 45 7.65 -7.73 -6.64
N LEU A 46 7.84 -8.51 -5.56
CA LEU A 46 7.81 -9.97 -5.62
C LEU A 46 6.47 -10.49 -6.18
N ILE A 47 5.34 -9.95 -5.71
CA ILE A 47 4.01 -10.34 -6.19
C ILE A 47 3.86 -10.05 -7.70
N LYS A 48 4.32 -8.89 -8.17
CA LYS A 48 4.32 -8.52 -9.59
C LYS A 48 5.21 -9.45 -10.41
N ASP A 49 6.39 -9.80 -9.90
CA ASP A 49 7.32 -10.72 -10.56
C ASP A 49 6.74 -12.13 -10.66
N ILE A 50 6.10 -12.66 -9.60
CA ILE A 50 5.40 -13.95 -9.62
C ILE A 50 4.30 -13.96 -10.69
N LYS A 51 3.48 -12.90 -10.73
CA LYS A 51 2.41 -12.78 -11.73
C LYS A 51 2.98 -12.74 -13.15
N ARG A 52 4.06 -11.99 -13.37
CA ARG A 52 4.72 -11.85 -14.68
C ARG A 52 5.34 -13.18 -15.14
N ASN A 53 6.05 -13.87 -14.26
CA ASN A 53 6.73 -15.14 -14.58
C ASN A 53 5.74 -16.26 -14.92
N ALA A 54 4.55 -16.24 -14.34
CA ALA A 54 3.49 -17.22 -14.65
C ALA A 54 2.67 -16.84 -15.90
N PHE A 55 2.93 -15.68 -16.52
CA PHE A 55 2.09 -15.10 -17.57
C PHE A 55 0.62 -14.91 -17.11
N GLY A 56 0.44 -14.60 -15.82
CA GLY A 56 -0.86 -14.51 -15.18
C GLY A 56 -1.32 -15.84 -14.56
N PHE A 57 -2.34 -15.74 -13.71
CA PHE A 57 -2.96 -16.90 -13.06
C PHE A 57 -4.43 -16.93 -13.43
N ARG A 58 -4.93 -18.08 -13.91
CA ARG A 58 -6.37 -18.30 -14.16
C ARG A 58 -7.17 -18.41 -12.86
N ASN A 59 -6.55 -18.99 -11.83
CA ASN A 59 -7.15 -19.18 -10.52
C ASN A 59 -6.43 -18.33 -9.46
N PHE A 60 -7.18 -17.46 -8.77
CA PHE A 60 -6.63 -16.54 -7.77
C PHE A 60 -6.12 -17.25 -6.51
N ASP A 61 -6.71 -18.37 -6.12
CA ASP A 61 -6.21 -19.16 -4.98
C ASP A 61 -4.84 -19.77 -5.27
N ASN A 62 -4.59 -20.18 -6.51
CA ASN A 62 -3.27 -20.66 -6.91
C ASN A 62 -2.24 -19.52 -6.90
N PHE A 63 -2.64 -18.30 -7.27
CA PHE A 63 -1.79 -17.12 -7.15
C PHE A 63 -1.42 -16.82 -5.69
N LYS A 64 -2.42 -16.79 -4.79
CA LYS A 64 -2.18 -16.61 -3.35
C LYS A 64 -1.25 -17.68 -2.79
N LYS A 65 -1.48 -18.96 -3.10
CA LYS A 65 -0.61 -20.06 -2.67
C LYS A 65 0.84 -19.86 -3.12
N ARG A 66 1.06 -19.41 -4.37
CA ARG A 66 2.40 -19.13 -4.88
C ARG A 66 3.08 -17.95 -4.18
N ILE A 67 2.34 -16.88 -3.87
CA ILE A 67 2.84 -15.74 -3.09
C ILE A 67 3.25 -16.19 -1.68
N PHE A 68 2.38 -16.93 -0.97
CA PHE A 68 2.68 -17.41 0.38
C PHE A 68 3.91 -18.32 0.40
N LEU A 69 4.02 -19.21 -0.59
CA LEU A 69 5.19 -20.08 -0.75
C LEU A 69 6.47 -19.26 -0.99
N ALA A 70 6.43 -18.27 -1.89
CA ALA A 70 7.60 -17.44 -2.21
C ALA A 70 8.04 -16.54 -1.05
N LEU A 71 7.09 -16.08 -0.23
CA LEU A 71 7.39 -15.32 0.98
C LEU A 71 7.85 -16.23 2.14
N ASN A 72 7.91 -17.55 1.96
CA ASN A 72 8.16 -18.55 3.00
C ASN A 72 7.31 -18.32 4.26
N ILE A 73 6.11 -17.76 4.08
CA ILE A 73 5.14 -17.66 5.16
C ILE A 73 4.60 -19.07 5.31
N THR A 74 5.22 -19.86 6.19
CA THR A 74 4.53 -20.99 6.79
C THR A 74 3.20 -20.44 7.27
N LYS A 75 2.09 -21.15 7.05
CA LYS A 75 0.88 -20.89 7.83
C LYS A 75 1.26 -21.15 9.29
N GLU A 76 1.91 -20.19 9.95
CA GLU A 76 1.80 -20.09 11.38
C GLU A 76 0.31 -20.06 11.61
N LYS A 77 -0.17 -20.98 12.45
CA LYS A 77 -1.53 -20.95 12.93
C LYS A 77 -1.68 -19.60 13.61
N THR A 78 -2.13 -18.58 12.87
CA THR A 78 -2.66 -17.37 13.44
C THR A 78 -3.89 -17.82 14.20
N THR A 79 -3.70 -18.19 15.46
CA THR A 79 -4.79 -18.15 16.43
C THR A 79 -5.32 -16.74 16.33
N PHE A 80 -6.52 -16.60 15.75
CA PHE A 80 -7.30 -15.39 15.88
C PHE A 80 -7.49 -15.18 17.38
N VAL A 81 -6.57 -14.48 18.03
CA VAL A 81 -6.85 -13.90 19.32
C VAL A 81 -7.77 -12.74 18.99
N SER A 82 -9.07 -13.03 19.02
CA SER A 82 -10.08 -12.00 19.18
C SER A 82 -9.74 -11.30 20.49
N SER A 83 -9.04 -10.18 20.40
CA SER A 83 -8.98 -9.22 21.48
C SER A 83 -10.40 -8.67 21.63
N ARG A 84 -11.21 -9.35 22.45
CA ARG A 84 -12.38 -8.72 23.04
C ARG A 84 -11.85 -7.69 24.05
N ALA A 85 -11.97 -6.43 23.69
CA ALA A 85 -12.12 -5.29 24.59
C ALA A 85 -12.93 -4.23 23.85
#